data_AF-A0A1D9DY33-F1
#
_entry.id   AF-A0A1D9DY33-F1
#
_cell.length_a   1.000
_cell.length_b   1.000
_cell.length_c   1.000
_cell.angle_alpha   90.00
_cell.angle_beta   90.00
_cell.angle_gamma   90.00
#
_symmetry.space_group_name_H-M   'P 1'
#
loop_
_entity.id
_entity.type
_entity.pdbx_description
1 polymer ?
#
loop_
_entity_poly.entity_id
_entity_poly.type
_entity_poly.pdbx_seq_one_letter_code
_entity_poly.pdbx_strand_id
1 'polypeptide(L)'
;MEINWSSFALVAGASVTFTLVIVGFFSLGMRLLTNAQHAAPAAKKGKAAAVRVEAFNRTFAYFFFALCAGALLYGIYLVVPYFHLADK
;
A
#
# COMPACT_ATOMS: atom_id res chain seq x y z
N MET A 1 -40.29 1.69 10.09
CA MET A 1 -38.91 1.34 9.73
C MET A 1 -38.58 2.11 8.46
N GLU A 2 -37.78 3.16 8.55
CA GLU A 2 -37.26 3.85 7.37
C GLU A 2 -35.88 3.28 7.06
N ILE A 3 -35.68 2.83 5.82
CA ILE A 3 -34.39 2.34 5.36
C ILE A 3 -33.52 3.55 5.09
N ASN A 4 -32.45 3.70 5.87
CA ASN A 4 -31.51 4.80 5.70
C ASN A 4 -30.56 4.49 4.54
N TRP A 5 -31.03 4.73 3.31
CA TRP A 5 -30.27 4.53 2.07
C TRP A 5 -28.92 5.25 2.06
N SER A 6 -28.79 6.35 2.82
CA SER A 6 -27.54 7.08 3.01
C SER A 6 -26.44 6.22 3.64
N SER A 7 -26.76 5.44 4.68
CA SER A 7 -25.77 4.59 5.36
C SER A 7 -25.23 3.49 4.45
N PHE A 8 -26.09 2.90 3.60
CA PHE A 8 -25.67 1.89 2.63
C PHE A 8 -24.72 2.48 1.58
N ALA A 9 -25.06 3.65 1.03
CA ALA A 9 -24.21 4.34 0.06
C ALA A 9 -22.85 4.72 0.66
N LEU A 10 -22.81 5.13 1.94
CA LEU A 10 -21.58 5.49 2.64
C LEU A 10 -20.63 4.30 2.79
N VAL A 11 -21.13 3.13 3.22
CA VAL A 11 -20.29 1.94 3.39
C VAL A 11 -19.84 1.39 2.03
N ALA A 12 -20.72 1.39 1.03
CA ALA A 12 -20.37 1.02 -0.34
C ALA A 12 -19.27 1.94 -0.89
N GLY A 13 -19.41 3.25 -0.73
CA GLY A 13 -18.39 4.22 -1.10
C GLY A 13 -17.08 4.02 -0.36
N ALA A 14 -17.12 3.88 0.97
CA ALA A 14 -15.94 3.70 1.80
C ALA A 14 -15.13 2.45 1.41
N SER A 15 -15.80 1.31 1.21
CA SER A 15 -15.14 0.05 0.82
C SER A 15 -14.51 0.11 -0.58
N VAL A 16 -15.19 0.73 -1.55
CA VAL A 16 -14.66 0.92 -2.90
C VAL A 16 -13.46 1.87 -2.87
N THR A 17 -13.59 3.03 -2.21
CA THR A 17 -12.49 4.01 -2.11
C THR A 17 -11.27 3.40 -1.43
N PHE A 18 -11.46 2.66 -0.33
CA PHE A 18 -10.36 1.99 0.36
C PHE A 18 -9.63 0.99 -0.55
N THR A 19 -10.39 0.19 -1.30
CA THR A 19 -9.84 -0.75 -2.27
C THR A 19 -9.01 -0.05 -3.35
N LEU A 20 -9.54 1.02 -3.94
CA LEU A 20 -8.84 1.79 -4.97
C LEU A 20 -7.55 2.41 -4.44
N VAL A 21 -7.57 2.92 -3.21
CA VAL A 21 -6.37 3.47 -2.56
C VAL A 21 -5.31 2.38 -2.40
N ILE A 22 -5.65 1.23 -1.80
CA ILE A 22 -4.70 0.12 -1.60
C ILE A 22 -4.10 -0.34 -2.93
N VAL A 23 -4.94 -0.59 -3.94
CA VAL A 23 -4.50 -1.05 -5.26
C VAL A 23 -3.62 0.00 -5.95
N GLY A 24 -3.97 1.28 -5.83
CA GLY A 24 -3.18 2.39 -6.34
C GLY A 24 -1.78 2.46 -5.71
N PHE A 25 -1.69 2.39 -4.38
CA PHE A 25 -0.42 2.37 -3.66
C PHE A 25 0.44 1.15 -4.03
N PHE A 26 -0.18 -0.03 -4.15
CA PHE A 26 0.52 -1.24 -4.56
C PHE A 26 1.07 -1.14 -5.99
N SER A 27 0.25 -0.65 -6.93
CA SER A 27 0.64 -0.44 -8.32
C SER A 27 1.79 0.57 -8.45
N LEU A 28 1.73 1.67 -7.69
CA LEU A 28 2.84 2.64 -7.60
C LEU A 28 4.12 2.00 -7.05
N GLY A 29 4.02 1.20 -5.98
CA GLY A 29 5.14 0.44 -5.42
C GLY A 29 5.80 -0.48 -6.45
N MET A 30 4.99 -1.23 -7.21
CA MET A 30 5.48 -2.09 -8.31
C MET A 30 6.17 -1.29 -9.42
N ARG A 31 5.62 -0.13 -9.78
CA ARG A 31 6.22 0.76 -10.79
C ARG A 31 7.57 1.32 -10.32
N LEU A 32 7.67 1.76 -9.07
CA LEU A 32 8.92 2.23 -8.45
C LEU A 32 9.97 1.11 -8.40
N LEU A 33 9.57 -0.10 -8.00
CA LEU A 33 10.47 -1.25 -7.95
C LEU A 33 11.00 -1.61 -9.34
N THR A 34 10.11 -1.63 -10.34
CA THR A 34 10.47 -1.87 -11.74
C THR A 34 11.47 -0.83 -12.23
N ASN A 35 11.24 0.46 -11.93
CA ASN A 35 12.18 1.53 -12.29
C ASN A 35 13.55 1.35 -11.62
N ALA A 36 13.59 0.92 -10.36
CA ALA A 36 14.85 0.61 -9.67
C ALA A 36 15.58 -0.57 -10.34
N GLN A 37 14.85 -1.62 -10.72
CA GLN A 37 15.43 -2.78 -11.42
C GLN A 37 16.03 -2.41 -12.78
N HIS A 38 15.41 -1.47 -13.52
CA HIS A 38 15.96 -0.97 -14.77
C HIS A 38 17.24 -0.13 -14.58
N ALA A 39 17.38 0.56 -13.44
CA ALA A 39 18.57 1.33 -13.11
C ALA A 39 19.73 0.46 -12.56
N ALA A 40 19.43 -0.72 -12.00
CA ALA A 40 20.41 -1.59 -11.36
C ALA A 40 21.61 -2.00 -12.24
N PRO A 41 21.46 -2.33 -13.54
CA PRO A 41 22.60 -2.65 -14.41
C PRO A 41 23.55 -1.46 -14.60
N ALA A 42 23.01 -0.24 -14.65
CA ALA A 42 23.81 0.98 -14.79
C ALA A 42 24.48 1.37 -13.46
N ALA A 43 23.82 1.10 -12.33
CA ALA A 43 24.38 1.28 -10.99
C ALA A 43 25.55 0.32 -10.73
N LYS A 44 25.44 -0.95 -11.14
CA LYS A 44 26.53 -1.95 -11.05
C LYS A 44 27.77 -1.57 -11.84
N LYS A 45 27.63 -0.75 -12.90
CA LYS A 45 28.75 -0.20 -13.67
C LYS A 45 29.40 1.04 -13.02
N GLY A 46 29.02 1.41 -11.80
CA GLY A 46 29.62 2.50 -11.03
C GLY A 46 29.10 3.89 -11.37
N LYS A 47 28.01 4.03 -12.15
CA LYS A 47 27.43 5.34 -12.45
C LYS A 47 26.72 5.90 -11.21
N ALA A 48 27.33 6.86 -10.53
CA ALA A 48 26.82 7.46 -9.29
C ALA A 48 25.39 8.06 -9.40
N ALA A 49 24.98 8.52 -10.58
CA ALA A 49 23.60 8.97 -10.83
C ALA A 49 22.61 7.81 -10.83
N ALA A 50 22.96 6.66 -11.45
CA ALA A 50 22.12 5.48 -11.50
C ALA A 50 21.98 4.80 -10.13
N VAL A 51 23.04 4.81 -9.32
CA VAL A 51 23.02 4.30 -7.94
C VAL A 51 22.03 5.09 -7.07
N ARG A 52 22.03 6.42 -7.18
CA ARG A 52 21.09 7.27 -6.43
C ARG A 52 19.64 7.02 -6.82
N VAL A 53 19.36 6.90 -8.12
CA VAL A 53 18.00 6.64 -8.63
C VAL A 53 17.53 5.24 -8.23
N GLU A 54 18.38 4.22 -8.31
CA GLU A 54 18.06 2.86 -7.86
C GLU A 54 17.70 2.86 -6.37
N ALA A 55 18.58 3.42 -5.52
CA ALA A 55 18.39 3.42 -4.08
C ALA A 55 17.12 4.17 -3.68
N PHE A 56 16.88 5.35 -4.26
CA PHE A 56 15.68 6.13 -4.00
C PHE A 56 14.41 5.37 -4.39
N ASN A 57 14.32 4.91 -5.64
CA ASN A 57 13.12 4.21 -6.12
C ASN A 57 12.85 2.91 -5.34
N ARG A 58 13.90 2.20 -4.94
CA ARG A 58 13.78 0.95 -4.18
C ARG A 58 13.32 1.20 -2.74
N THR A 59 13.85 2.22 -2.06
CA THR A 59 13.39 2.62 -0.72
C THR A 59 11.92 3.03 -0.75
N PHE A 60 11.53 3.87 -1.71
CA PHE A 60 10.13 4.27 -1.84
C PHE A 60 9.22 3.07 -2.17
N ALA A 61 9.63 2.18 -3.08
CA ALA A 61 8.85 0.97 -3.37
C ALA A 61 8.59 0.15 -2.10
N TYR A 62 9.62 -0.11 -1.30
CA TYR A 62 9.46 -0.85 -0.04
C TYR A 62 8.61 -0.10 0.98
N PHE A 63 8.71 1.22 1.04
CA PHE A 63 7.84 2.04 1.89
C PHE A 63 6.36 1.88 1.50
N PHE A 64 6.03 1.96 0.19
CA PHE A 64 4.67 1.76 -0.31
C PHE A 64 4.16 0.34 0.00
N PHE A 65 5.00 -0.69 -0.16
CA PHE A 65 4.61 -2.07 0.20
C PHE A 65 4.42 -2.26 1.70
N ALA A 66 5.29 -1.68 2.54
CA ALA A 66 5.17 -1.76 3.99
C ALA A 66 3.90 -1.07 4.48
N LEU A 67 3.57 0.10 3.92
CA LEU A 67 2.33 0.81 4.23
C LEU A 67 1.09 0.00 3.83
N CYS A 68 1.12 -0.62 2.66
CA CYS A 68 0.03 -1.48 2.17
C CYS A 68 -0.14 -2.75 3.02
N ALA A 69 0.97 -3.40 3.38
CA ALA A 69 0.98 -4.55 4.30
C ALA A 69 0.45 -4.15 5.69
N GLY A 70 0.87 -2.99 6.21
CA GLY A 70 0.37 -2.45 7.48
C GLY A 70 -1.13 -2.20 7.46
N ALA A 71 -1.66 -1.63 6.38
CA ALA A 71 -3.10 -1.43 6.20
C ALA A 71 -3.88 -2.76 6.16
N LEU A 72 -3.36 -3.78 5.47
CA LEU A 72 -3.96 -5.11 5.45
C LEU A 72 -3.94 -5.78 6.82
N LEU A 73 -2.81 -5.72 7.53
CA LEU A 73 -2.68 -6.28 8.88
C LEU A 73 -3.64 -5.58 9.85
N TYR A 74 -3.79 -4.26 9.75
CA TYR A 74 -4.76 -3.50 10.53
C TYR A 74 -6.21 -3.89 10.20
N GLY A 75 -6.52 -4.14 8.93
CA GLY A 75 -7.81 -4.67 8.51
C GLY A 75 -8.10 -6.04 9.12
N ILE A 76 -7.14 -6.97 9.07
CA ILE A 76 -7.24 -8.30 9.70
C ILE A 76 -7.43 -8.19 11.21
N TYR A 77 -6.65 -7.31 11.85
CA TYR A 77 -6.76 -7.00 13.27
C TYR A 77 -8.21 -6.61 13.60
N LEU A 78 -8.83 -5.70 12.83
CA LEU A 78 -10.20 -5.22 13.07
C LEU A 78 -11.28 -6.28 12.84
N VAL A 79 -11.09 -7.16 11.85
CA VAL A 79 -12.07 -8.23 11.54
C VAL A 79 -12.07 -9.32 12.61
N VAL A 80 -10.92 -9.61 13.22
CA VAL A 80 -10.80 -10.66 14.22
C VAL A 80 -11.08 -10.08 15.63
N PRO A 81 -12.26 -10.36 16.23
CA PRO A 81 -12.66 -9.77 17.51
C PRO A 81 -11.72 -10.16 18.66
N TYR A 82 -11.10 -11.33 18.57
CA TYR A 82 -10.19 -11.86 19.59
C TYR A 82 -8.96 -10.97 19.83
N PHE A 83 -8.50 -10.21 18.83
CA PHE A 83 -7.29 -9.40 18.96
C PHE A 83 -7.51 -8.02 19.61
N HIS A 84 -8.75 -7.53 19.66
CA HIS A 84 -9.06 -6.19 20.17
C HIS A 84 -10.04 -6.17 21.35
N LEU A 85 -10.80 -7.25 21.54
CA LEU A 85 -11.77 -7.37 22.64
C LEU A 85 -11.18 -8.10 23.86
N ALA A 86 -9.98 -8.70 23.75
CA ALA A 86 -9.32 -9.37 24.88
C ALA A 86 -8.81 -8.41 25.97
N ASP A 87 -8.80 -7.10 25.70
CA ASP A 87 -8.41 -6.04 26.65
C ASP A 87 -9.62 -5.46 27.43
N LYS A 88 -10.80 -6.05 27.32
CA LYS A 88 -12.02 -5.65 28.05
C LYS A 88 -12.59 -6.78 28.90
#